data_AF-A0A1C4AYU5-F1
#
_entry.id   AF-A0A1C4AYU5-F1
#
_cell.length_a   1.000
_cell.length_b   1.000
_cell.length_c   1.000
_cell.angle_alpha   90.00
_cell.angle_beta   90.00
_cell.angle_gamma   90.00
#
_symmetry.space_group_name_H-M   'P 1'
#
loop_
_entity.id
_entity.type
_entity.pdbx_description
1 polymer ?
#
loop_
_entity_poly.entity_id
_entity_poly.type
_entity_poly.pdbx_seq_one_letter_code
_entity_poly.pdbx_strand_id
1 'polypeptide(L)'
;MGADVVTREQMKHSLDDWYRVMLQQNIEKATEMKEEIESKISGLDVDQDVLLYHALLNFRYDALVDWIGVREDSFDKVESFEIPIEGFLAYYYHFFKGFHCTLISNYNEAKEQYEQAEKLLKYIADPIEHAEFHYRMGNFYYQKYDQVHAIDYLNRAKTAFLQYPGYEIKVGLCENAFGLCCVDIDHYELAEENFNSAMEVLQKADQKNIC
;
A
#
# COMPACT_ATOMS: atom_id res chain seq x y z
N MET A 1 31.98 -12.41 20.91
CA MET A 1 30.93 -11.44 20.58
C MET A 1 29.79 -12.26 20.01
N GLY A 2 28.75 -12.51 20.80
CA GLY A 2 27.59 -13.25 20.31
C GLY A 2 26.90 -12.39 19.26
N ALA A 3 26.71 -12.93 18.06
CA ALA A 3 25.78 -12.32 17.11
C ALA A 3 24.42 -12.29 17.82
N ASP A 4 23.83 -11.10 17.93
CA ASP A 4 22.48 -10.95 18.45
C ASP A 4 21.56 -11.71 17.48
N VAL A 5 21.06 -12.88 17.91
CA VAL A 5 20.18 -13.69 17.09
C VAL A 5 18.84 -12.97 17.05
N VAL A 6 18.56 -12.27 15.96
CA VAL A 6 17.29 -11.58 15.75
C VAL A 6 16.17 -12.62 15.79
N THR A 7 15.20 -12.44 16.67
CA THR A 7 14.09 -13.39 16.81
C THR A 7 13.06 -13.20 15.70
N ARG A 8 12.26 -14.24 15.44
CA ARG A 8 11.12 -14.19 14.51
C ARG A 8 10.17 -13.03 14.81
N GLU A 9 9.86 -12.82 16.09
CA GLU A 9 8.95 -11.77 16.54
C GLU A 9 9.53 -10.37 16.32
N GLN A 10 10.81 -10.18 16.61
CA GLN A 10 11.51 -8.93 16.33
C GLN A 10 11.51 -8.63 14.83
N MET A 11 11.72 -9.64 13.98
CA MET A 11 11.68 -9.46 12.54
C MET A 11 10.29 -9.07 12.04
N LYS A 12 9.24 -9.74 12.52
CA LYS A 12 7.85 -9.37 12.18
C LYS A 12 7.54 -7.93 12.56
N HIS A 13 7.96 -7.50 13.76
CA HIS A 13 7.77 -6.12 14.18
C HIS A 13 8.52 -5.12 13.27
N SER A 14 9.76 -5.43 12.88
CA SER A 14 10.51 -4.58 11.93
C SER A 14 9.81 -4.49 10.57
N LEU A 15 9.23 -5.59 10.08
CA LEU A 15 8.44 -5.60 8.85
C LEU A 15 7.15 -4.76 8.97
N ASP A 16 6.44 -4.88 10.10
CA ASP A 16 5.24 -4.05 10.37
C ASP A 16 5.58 -2.55 10.42
N ASP A 17 6.68 -2.19 11.08
CA ASP A 17 7.15 -0.81 11.13
C ASP A 17 7.57 -0.30 9.74
N TRP A 18 8.23 -1.15 8.95
CA TRP A 18 8.63 -0.81 7.59
C TRP A 18 7.42 -0.53 6.72
N TYR A 19 6.40 -1.40 6.78
CA TYR A 19 5.16 -1.20 6.05
C TYR A 19 4.42 0.08 6.51
N ARG A 20 4.39 0.36 7.82
CA ARG A 20 3.82 1.62 8.34
C ARG A 20 4.51 2.84 7.73
N VAL A 21 5.83 2.84 7.62
CA VAL A 21 6.60 3.93 6.99
C VAL A 21 6.28 4.07 5.50
N MET A 22 6.08 2.95 4.78
CA MET A 22 5.60 2.99 3.39
C MET A 22 4.21 3.63 3.27
N LEU A 23 3.29 3.32 4.18
CA LEU A 23 1.95 3.91 4.18
C LEU A 23 1.99 5.41 4.49
N GLN A 24 2.95 5.86 5.28
CA GLN A 24 3.24 7.28 5.52
C GLN A 24 3.92 7.97 4.33
N GLN A 25 4.23 7.24 3.26
CA GLN A 25 4.88 7.75 2.04
C GLN A 25 6.28 8.34 2.28
N ASN A 26 6.96 7.92 3.37
CA ASN A 26 8.33 8.35 3.64
C ASN A 26 9.32 7.39 2.96
N ILE A 27 9.68 7.72 1.72
CA ILE A 27 10.56 6.88 0.87
C ILE A 27 11.97 6.78 1.44
N GLU A 28 12.52 7.88 1.95
CA GLU A 28 13.87 7.92 2.52
C GLU A 28 14.00 6.91 3.67
N LYS A 29 13.14 7.05 4.69
CA LYS A 29 13.13 6.14 5.84
C LYS A 29 12.76 4.71 5.45
N ALA A 30 11.84 4.51 4.50
CA ALA A 30 11.53 3.17 4.01
C ALA A 30 12.74 2.51 3.35
N THR A 31 13.59 3.29 2.68
CA THR A 31 14.82 2.79 2.03
C THR A 31 15.86 2.42 3.08
N GLU A 32 16.10 3.27 4.08
CA GLU A 32 17.01 2.98 5.20
C GLU A 32 16.59 1.68 5.94
N MET A 33 15.29 1.54 6.23
CA MET A 33 14.77 0.35 6.91
C MET A 33 14.89 -0.92 6.05
N LYS A 34 14.77 -0.82 4.72
CA LYS A 34 14.95 -1.95 3.80
C LYS A 34 16.36 -2.54 3.94
N GLU A 35 17.39 -1.69 3.89
CA GLU A 35 18.79 -2.12 4.03
C GLU A 35 19.05 -2.81 5.38
N GLU A 36 18.50 -2.24 6.47
CA GLU A 36 18.61 -2.83 7.81
C GLU A 36 17.94 -4.21 7.88
N ILE A 37 16.73 -4.36 7.35
CA ILE A 37 15.97 -5.61 7.34
C ILE A 37 16.69 -6.67 6.50
N GLU A 38 17.17 -6.32 5.31
CA GLU A 38 17.89 -7.24 4.42
C GLU A 38 19.17 -7.78 5.08
N SER A 39 19.89 -6.95 5.82
CA SER A 39 21.08 -7.38 6.55
C SER A 39 20.76 -8.44 7.61
N LYS A 40 19.61 -8.31 8.30
CA LYS A 40 19.18 -9.21 9.38
C LYS A 40 18.50 -10.47 8.88
N ILE A 41 17.76 -10.40 7.77
CA ILE A 41 16.97 -11.53 7.25
C ILE A 41 17.87 -12.63 6.66
N SER A 42 19.07 -12.28 6.20
CA SER A 42 20.07 -13.23 5.68
C SER A 42 20.54 -14.27 6.71
N GLY A 43 20.37 -14.00 8.00
CA GLY A 43 20.77 -14.88 9.12
C GLY A 43 19.61 -15.62 9.79
N LEU A 44 18.37 -15.42 9.37
CA LEU A 44 17.19 -16.06 9.97
C LEU A 44 16.95 -17.44 9.34
N ASP A 45 17.03 -18.46 10.18
CA ASP A 45 16.82 -19.86 9.81
C ASP A 45 15.36 -20.09 9.37
N VAL A 46 15.13 -20.16 8.05
CA VAL A 46 14.01 -20.78 7.32
C VAL A 46 12.56 -20.57 7.85
N ASP A 47 12.22 -19.43 8.47
CA ASP A 47 10.81 -19.12 8.77
C ASP A 47 10.07 -18.64 7.51
N GLN A 48 9.34 -19.54 6.86
CA GLN A 48 8.66 -19.27 5.58
C GLN A 48 7.65 -18.13 5.67
N ASP A 49 6.94 -17.96 6.80
CA ASP A 49 5.98 -16.88 6.99
C ASP A 49 6.68 -15.51 7.00
N VAL A 50 7.82 -15.38 7.69
CA VAL A 50 8.61 -14.14 7.71
C VAL A 50 9.17 -13.84 6.33
N LEU A 51 9.66 -14.86 5.62
CA LEU A 51 10.17 -14.69 4.25
C LEU A 51 9.07 -14.29 3.26
N LEU A 52 7.88 -14.88 3.37
CA LEU A 52 6.71 -14.50 2.58
C LEU A 52 6.31 -13.05 2.89
N TYR A 53 6.23 -12.68 4.17
CA TYR A 53 5.85 -11.32 4.54
C TYR A 53 6.86 -10.29 4.01
N HIS A 54 8.15 -10.59 4.14
CA HIS A 54 9.22 -9.77 3.56
C HIS A 54 9.11 -9.67 2.03
N ALA A 55 8.83 -10.76 1.32
CA ALA A 55 8.66 -10.73 -0.13
C ALA A 55 7.45 -9.86 -0.55
N LEU A 56 6.34 -9.96 0.17
CA LEU A 56 5.15 -9.12 -0.03
C LEU A 56 5.47 -7.63 0.14
N LEU A 57 6.17 -7.28 1.21
CA LEU A 57 6.55 -5.89 1.49
C LEU A 57 7.61 -5.36 0.53
N ASN A 58 8.52 -6.19 0.04
CA ASN A 58 9.46 -5.80 -1.01
C ASN A 58 8.76 -5.41 -2.30
N PHE A 59 7.81 -6.23 -2.77
CA PHE A 59 7.00 -5.85 -3.93
C PHE A 59 6.29 -4.50 -3.69
N ARG A 60 5.68 -4.34 -2.51
CA ARG A 60 4.99 -3.11 -2.15
C ARG A 60 5.92 -1.89 -2.11
N TYR A 61 7.16 -2.05 -1.65
CA TYR A 61 8.21 -1.03 -1.65
C TYR A 61 8.68 -0.71 -3.07
N ASP A 62 8.96 -1.71 -3.89
CA ASP A 62 9.41 -1.50 -5.27
C ASP A 62 8.34 -0.72 -6.05
N ALA A 63 7.06 -1.06 -5.87
CA ALA A 63 5.94 -0.30 -6.42
C ALA A 63 5.70 1.07 -5.74
N LEU A 64 6.26 1.34 -4.56
CA LEU A 64 6.24 2.69 -3.96
C LEU A 64 7.26 3.60 -4.66
N VAL A 65 8.44 3.07 -4.94
CA VAL A 65 9.58 3.84 -5.48
C VAL A 65 9.50 3.97 -6.99
N ASP A 66 9.10 2.91 -7.69
CA ASP A 66 8.98 2.88 -9.14
C ASP A 66 7.78 2.02 -9.59
N TRP A 67 6.58 2.58 -9.43
CA TRP A 67 5.35 1.91 -9.87
C TRP A 67 5.28 1.73 -11.40
N ILE A 68 5.99 2.55 -12.19
CA ILE A 68 6.02 2.47 -13.66
C ILE A 68 6.85 1.26 -14.11
N GLY A 69 7.86 0.88 -13.33
CA GLY A 69 8.70 -0.28 -13.56
C GLY A 69 8.01 -1.64 -13.34
N VAL A 70 6.81 -1.66 -12.75
CA VAL A 70 6.08 -2.89 -12.42
C VAL A 70 5.61 -3.60 -13.69
N ARG A 71 5.92 -4.90 -13.78
CA ARG A 71 5.67 -5.80 -14.91
C ARG A 71 4.97 -7.08 -14.44
N GLU A 72 4.55 -7.92 -15.38
CA GLU A 72 3.89 -9.21 -15.10
C GLU A 72 4.70 -10.08 -14.12
N ASP A 73 6.01 -10.14 -14.28
CA ASP A 73 6.95 -10.95 -13.47
C ASP A 73 7.30 -10.33 -12.11
N SER A 74 6.86 -9.10 -11.83
CA SER A 74 7.25 -8.38 -10.60
C SER A 74 6.69 -8.99 -9.32
N PHE A 75 5.73 -9.92 -9.42
CA PHE A 75 5.14 -10.62 -8.26
C PHE A 75 5.61 -12.08 -8.14
N ASP A 76 6.39 -12.61 -9.09
CA ASP A 76 6.80 -14.02 -9.16
C ASP A 76 7.50 -14.52 -7.89
N LYS A 77 8.27 -13.64 -7.23
CA LYS A 77 8.95 -14.01 -5.99
C LYS A 77 7.96 -14.37 -4.89
N VAL A 78 6.86 -13.64 -4.77
CA VAL A 78 5.79 -13.94 -3.81
C VAL A 78 5.10 -15.25 -4.19
N GLU A 79 4.85 -15.47 -5.49
CA GLU A 79 4.19 -16.69 -5.98
C GLU A 79 5.03 -17.96 -5.84
N SER A 80 6.32 -17.83 -5.57
CA SER A 80 7.20 -18.97 -5.26
C SER A 80 6.98 -19.58 -3.86
N PHE A 81 6.23 -18.90 -2.99
CA PHE A 81 5.92 -19.37 -1.63
C PHE A 81 4.60 -20.14 -1.59
N GLU A 82 4.45 -20.99 -0.57
CA GLU A 82 3.15 -21.53 -0.20
C GLU A 82 2.32 -20.43 0.48
N ILE A 83 1.16 -20.10 -0.10
CA ILE A 83 0.32 -19.02 0.39
C ILE A 83 -0.73 -19.58 1.36
N PRO A 84 -0.81 -19.06 2.60
CA PRO A 84 -1.87 -19.44 3.54
C PRO A 84 -3.26 -19.13 2.98
N ILE A 85 -4.25 -19.96 3.32
CA ILE A 85 -5.66 -19.77 2.89
C ILE A 85 -6.34 -18.66 3.70
N GLU A 86 -5.92 -18.46 4.96
CA GLU A 86 -6.50 -17.48 5.88
C GLU A 86 -5.41 -16.73 6.67
N GLY A 87 -5.83 -15.71 7.41
CA GLY A 87 -4.95 -14.88 8.23
C GLY A 87 -4.41 -13.66 7.49
N PHE A 88 -3.56 -12.89 8.18
CA PHE A 88 -3.08 -11.61 7.66
C PHE A 88 -2.14 -11.75 6.44
N LEU A 89 -1.38 -12.84 6.34
CA LEU A 89 -0.53 -13.10 5.18
C LEU A 89 -1.35 -13.43 3.93
N ALA A 90 -2.44 -14.18 4.09
CA ALA A 90 -3.40 -14.43 3.02
C ALA A 90 -4.04 -13.11 2.55
N TYR A 91 -4.42 -12.24 3.50
CA TYR A 91 -4.91 -10.90 3.19
C TYR A 91 -3.89 -10.11 2.36
N TYR A 92 -2.65 -9.96 2.84
CA TYR A 92 -1.63 -9.17 2.15
C TYR A 92 -1.25 -9.75 0.78
N TYR A 93 -1.24 -11.08 0.64
CA TYR A 93 -1.07 -11.72 -0.66
C TYR A 93 -2.14 -11.25 -1.65
N HIS A 94 -3.41 -11.45 -1.32
CA HIS A 94 -4.52 -11.09 -2.20
C HIS A 94 -4.57 -9.57 -2.45
N PHE A 95 -4.28 -8.77 -1.41
CA PHE A 95 -4.29 -7.32 -1.50
C PHE A 95 -3.21 -6.79 -2.44
N PHE A 96 -1.97 -7.26 -2.30
CA PHE A 96 -0.86 -6.84 -3.16
C PHE A 96 -0.91 -7.48 -4.54
N LYS A 97 -1.45 -8.70 -4.69
CA LYS A 97 -1.72 -9.29 -6.01
C LYS A 97 -2.79 -8.48 -6.75
N GLY A 98 -3.86 -8.06 -6.07
CA GLY A 98 -4.86 -7.16 -6.65
C GLY A 98 -4.25 -5.84 -7.12
N PHE A 99 -3.34 -5.28 -6.32
CA PHE A 99 -2.59 -4.07 -6.70
C PHE A 99 -1.66 -4.30 -7.90
N HIS A 100 -0.91 -5.38 -7.92
CA HIS A 100 -0.08 -5.80 -9.05
C HIS A 100 -0.90 -5.90 -10.34
N CYS A 101 -1.98 -6.69 -10.31
CA CYS A 101 -2.88 -6.87 -11.45
C CYS A 101 -3.49 -5.54 -11.92
N THR A 102 -3.78 -4.62 -11.01
CA THR A 102 -4.26 -3.26 -11.34
C THR A 102 -3.20 -2.48 -12.12
N LEU A 103 -1.93 -2.49 -11.66
CA LEU A 103 -0.83 -1.79 -12.32
C LEU A 103 -0.56 -2.30 -13.74
N ILE A 104 -0.69 -3.61 -13.98
CA ILE A 104 -0.53 -4.23 -15.31
C ILE A 104 -1.83 -4.27 -16.12
N SER A 105 -2.89 -3.57 -15.68
CA SER A 105 -4.20 -3.52 -16.33
C SER A 105 -4.94 -4.87 -16.48
N ASN A 106 -4.56 -5.90 -15.71
CA ASN A 106 -5.29 -7.16 -15.61
C ASN A 106 -6.44 -7.03 -14.60
N TYR A 107 -7.47 -6.31 -15.00
CA TYR A 107 -8.53 -5.90 -14.09
C TYR A 107 -9.49 -6.99 -13.65
N ASN A 108 -9.63 -8.06 -14.43
CA ASN A 108 -10.49 -9.19 -14.06
C ASN A 108 -9.88 -9.92 -12.86
N GLU A 109 -8.58 -10.23 -12.95
CA GLU A 109 -7.86 -10.84 -11.83
C GLU A 109 -7.75 -9.87 -10.65
N ALA A 110 -7.48 -8.58 -10.89
CA ALA A 110 -7.43 -7.58 -9.82
C ALA A 110 -8.72 -7.58 -8.98
N LYS A 111 -9.89 -7.66 -9.64
CA LYS A 111 -11.20 -7.74 -8.97
C LYS A 111 -11.29 -8.99 -8.09
N GLU A 112 -11.00 -10.16 -8.63
CA GLU A 112 -11.07 -11.42 -7.90
C GLU A 112 -10.16 -11.40 -6.66
N GLN A 113 -8.95 -10.87 -6.80
CA GLN A 113 -7.98 -10.75 -5.72
C GLN A 113 -8.45 -9.76 -4.65
N TYR A 114 -8.97 -8.59 -5.02
CA TYR A 114 -9.54 -7.65 -4.06
C TYR A 114 -10.76 -8.20 -3.32
N GLU A 115 -11.62 -8.98 -3.98
CA GLU A 115 -12.76 -9.65 -3.33
C GLU A 115 -12.30 -10.69 -2.29
N GLN A 116 -11.17 -11.38 -2.52
CA GLN A 116 -10.59 -12.27 -1.51
C GLN A 116 -9.97 -11.47 -0.36
N ALA A 117 -9.22 -10.40 -0.66
CA ALA A 117 -8.66 -9.52 0.36
C ALA A 117 -9.76 -8.93 1.26
N GLU A 118 -10.89 -8.49 0.69
CA GLU A 118 -12.01 -7.95 1.47
C GLU A 118 -12.57 -8.95 2.49
N LYS A 119 -12.72 -10.22 2.11
CA LYS A 119 -13.18 -11.29 3.04
C LYS A 119 -12.18 -11.53 4.18
N LEU A 120 -10.90 -11.27 3.93
CA LEU A 120 -9.80 -11.50 4.87
C LEU A 120 -9.48 -10.27 5.72
N LEU A 121 -10.06 -9.09 5.44
CA LEU A 121 -9.91 -7.88 6.27
C LEU A 121 -10.28 -8.10 7.75
N LYS A 122 -11.13 -9.10 8.04
CA LYS A 122 -11.44 -9.51 9.43
C LYS A 122 -10.22 -9.93 10.25
N TYR A 123 -9.10 -10.28 9.61
CA TYR A 123 -7.84 -10.61 10.26
C TYR A 123 -6.95 -9.38 10.51
N ILE A 124 -7.35 -8.21 10.03
CA ILE A 124 -6.60 -6.97 10.12
C ILE A 124 -7.25 -6.07 11.17
N ALA A 125 -6.54 -5.86 12.28
CA ALA A 125 -7.02 -5.00 13.36
C ALA A 125 -6.68 -3.51 13.14
N ASP A 126 -5.66 -3.21 12.34
CA ASP A 126 -5.19 -1.84 12.13
C ASP A 126 -6.14 -1.04 11.23
N PRO A 127 -6.82 0.01 11.73
CA PRO A 127 -7.72 0.84 10.94
C PRO A 127 -7.00 1.57 9.78
N ILE A 128 -5.69 1.81 9.88
CA ILE A 128 -4.91 2.39 8.78
C ILE A 128 -4.91 1.47 7.56
N GLU A 129 -4.79 0.17 7.78
CA GLU A 129 -4.78 -0.80 6.69
C GLU A 129 -6.16 -0.92 6.02
N HIS A 130 -7.25 -0.72 6.77
CA HIS A 130 -8.60 -0.59 6.20
C HIS A 130 -8.73 0.67 5.33
N ALA A 131 -8.10 1.78 5.76
CA ALA A 131 -8.04 3.00 4.97
C ALA A 131 -7.22 2.80 3.68
N GLU A 132 -6.09 2.09 3.75
CA GLU A 132 -5.28 1.74 2.58
C GLU A 132 -6.04 0.82 1.63
N PHE A 133 -6.78 -0.15 2.14
CA PHE A 133 -7.67 -0.99 1.35
C PHE A 133 -8.68 -0.16 0.56
N HIS A 134 -9.37 0.77 1.23
CA HIS A 134 -10.31 1.68 0.57
C HIS A 134 -9.63 2.57 -0.47
N TYR A 135 -8.43 3.08 -0.19
CA TYR A 135 -7.68 3.87 -1.15
C TYR A 135 -7.37 3.07 -2.43
N ARG A 136 -6.95 1.81 -2.29
CA ARG A 136 -6.66 0.95 -3.44
C ARG A 136 -7.93 0.58 -4.22
N MET A 137 -9.02 0.26 -3.53
CA MET A 137 -10.32 0.04 -4.18
C MET A 137 -10.79 1.27 -4.97
N GLY A 138 -10.63 2.46 -4.40
CA GLY A 138 -10.93 3.72 -5.07
C GLY A 138 -10.16 3.88 -6.39
N ASN A 139 -8.85 3.64 -6.36
CA ASN A 139 -8.01 3.69 -7.54
C ASN A 139 -8.34 2.59 -8.56
N PHE A 140 -8.67 1.38 -8.10
CA PHE A 140 -9.11 0.29 -8.97
C PHE A 140 -10.40 0.64 -9.72
N TYR A 141 -11.42 1.16 -9.02
CA TYR A 141 -12.67 1.58 -9.65
C TYR A 141 -12.47 2.78 -10.58
N TYR A 142 -11.58 3.72 -10.23
CA TYR A 142 -11.20 4.81 -11.13
C TYR A 142 -10.66 4.27 -12.46
N GLN A 143 -9.72 3.31 -12.42
CA GLN A 143 -9.17 2.69 -13.63
C GLN A 143 -10.20 1.84 -14.41
N LYS A 144 -11.29 1.43 -13.76
CA LYS A 144 -12.45 0.77 -14.41
C LYS A 144 -13.45 1.75 -15.03
N TYR A 145 -13.22 3.06 -14.92
CA TYR A 145 -14.19 4.10 -15.28
C TYR A 145 -15.52 3.96 -14.52
N ASP A 146 -15.44 3.56 -13.25
CA ASP A 146 -16.56 3.56 -12.32
C ASP A 146 -16.35 4.65 -11.25
N GLN A 147 -16.50 5.90 -11.67
CA GLN A 147 -16.16 7.07 -10.86
C GLN A 147 -17.02 7.16 -9.59
N VAL A 148 -18.27 6.69 -9.63
CA VAL A 148 -19.17 6.74 -8.47
C VAL A 148 -18.63 5.85 -7.34
N HIS A 149 -18.27 4.60 -7.64
CA HIS A 149 -17.66 3.72 -6.63
C HIS A 149 -16.26 4.20 -6.24
N ALA A 150 -15.48 4.71 -7.19
CA ALA A 150 -14.16 5.27 -6.91
C ALA A 150 -14.25 6.39 -5.86
N ILE A 151 -15.14 7.36 -6.06
CA ILE A 151 -15.40 8.49 -5.16
C ILE A 151 -15.82 8.01 -3.76
N ASP A 152 -16.71 7.02 -3.65
CA ASP A 152 -17.14 6.48 -2.35
C ASP A 152 -15.96 5.90 -1.57
N TYR A 153 -15.18 5.01 -2.19
CA TYR A 153 -14.01 4.40 -1.56
C TYR A 153 -12.93 5.42 -1.21
N LEU A 154 -12.65 6.38 -2.10
CA LEU A 154 -11.66 7.44 -1.85
C LEU A 154 -12.07 8.34 -0.68
N ASN A 155 -13.37 8.66 -0.54
CA ASN A 155 -13.87 9.41 0.61
C ASN A 155 -13.74 8.62 1.90
N ARG A 156 -14.08 7.33 1.91
CA ARG A 156 -13.91 6.46 3.08
C ARG A 156 -12.45 6.40 3.52
N ALA A 157 -11.54 6.22 2.57
CA ALA A 157 -10.09 6.24 2.82
C ALA A 157 -9.65 7.59 3.42
N LYS A 158 -10.05 8.70 2.80
CA LYS A 158 -9.74 10.06 3.27
C LYS A 158 -10.21 10.30 4.70
N THR A 159 -11.47 9.99 5.00
CA THR A 159 -12.05 10.15 6.34
C THR A 159 -11.35 9.30 7.39
N ALA A 160 -10.87 8.11 7.03
CA ALA A 160 -10.09 7.29 7.92
C ALA A 160 -8.69 7.87 8.15
N PHE A 161 -7.94 8.22 7.09
CA PHE A 161 -6.58 8.79 7.24
C PHE A 161 -6.55 10.10 8.01
N LEU A 162 -7.57 10.96 7.90
CA LEU A 162 -7.67 12.21 8.66
C LEU A 162 -7.67 12.02 10.20
N GLN A 163 -7.99 10.82 10.69
CA GLN A 163 -8.02 10.53 12.12
C GLN A 163 -6.62 10.24 12.69
N TYR A 164 -5.61 10.07 11.84
CA TYR A 164 -4.29 9.60 12.24
C TYR A 164 -3.18 10.54 11.76
N PRO A 165 -2.45 11.20 12.69
CA PRO A 165 -1.30 12.03 12.34
C PRO A 165 -0.22 11.24 11.59
N GLY A 166 0.44 11.88 10.62
CA GLY A 166 1.49 11.27 9.80
C GLY A 166 1.00 10.62 8.49
N TYR A 167 -0.30 10.68 8.21
CA TYR A 167 -0.90 10.20 6.95
C TYR A 167 -1.43 11.34 6.09
N GLU A 168 -0.92 12.56 6.27
CA GLU A 168 -1.38 13.74 5.53
C GLU A 168 -1.14 13.54 4.02
N ILE A 169 0.00 12.99 3.60
CA ILE A 169 0.25 12.68 2.19
C ILE A 169 -0.83 11.74 1.63
N LYS A 170 -1.28 10.75 2.39
CA LYS A 170 -2.36 9.84 1.96
C LYS A 170 -3.69 10.56 1.80
N VAL A 171 -4.00 11.55 2.64
CA VAL A 171 -5.16 12.44 2.46
C VAL A 171 -5.05 13.19 1.14
N GLY A 172 -3.90 13.82 0.87
CA GLY A 172 -3.66 14.53 -0.39
C GLY A 172 -3.76 13.62 -1.62
N LEU A 173 -3.27 12.38 -1.53
CA LEU A 173 -3.42 11.38 -2.60
C LEU A 173 -4.89 10.97 -2.83
N CYS A 174 -5.69 10.84 -1.77
CA CYS A 174 -7.13 10.59 -1.91
C CYS A 174 -7.82 11.75 -2.64
N GLU A 175 -7.48 12.99 -2.30
CA GLU A 175 -8.05 14.18 -2.95
C GLU A 175 -7.61 14.29 -4.41
N ASN A 176 -6.34 14.00 -4.72
CA ASN A 176 -5.89 13.96 -6.09
C ASN A 176 -6.67 12.93 -6.93
N ALA A 177 -6.80 11.69 -6.43
CA ALA A 177 -7.58 10.66 -7.12
C ALA A 177 -9.07 11.04 -7.25
N PHE A 178 -9.63 11.73 -6.25
CA PHE A 178 -10.99 12.23 -6.30
C PHE A 178 -11.15 13.30 -7.39
N GLY A 179 -10.21 14.25 -7.46
CA GLY A 179 -10.18 15.28 -8.49
C GLY A 179 -10.13 14.68 -9.90
N LEU A 180 -9.34 13.62 -10.10
CA LEU A 180 -9.31 12.88 -11.37
C LEU A 180 -10.68 12.28 -11.70
N CYS A 181 -11.35 11.66 -10.74
CA CYS A 181 -12.71 11.15 -10.94
C CYS A 181 -13.68 12.29 -11.33
N CYS A 182 -13.57 13.47 -10.71
CA CYS A 182 -14.40 14.63 -11.04
C CYS A 182 -14.18 15.15 -12.47
N VAL A 183 -12.93 15.12 -12.97
CA VAL A 183 -12.64 15.46 -14.37
C VAL A 183 -13.39 14.53 -15.33
N ASP A 184 -13.36 13.22 -15.07
CA ASP A 184 -14.00 12.22 -15.92
C ASP A 184 -15.53 12.35 -15.99
N ILE A 185 -16.15 12.98 -14.99
CA ILE A 185 -17.60 13.25 -14.94
C ILE A 185 -17.96 14.71 -15.20
N ASP A 186 -17.04 15.51 -15.75
CA ASP A 186 -17.20 16.93 -16.10
C ASP A 186 -17.50 17.88 -14.92
N HIS A 187 -17.17 17.47 -13.69
CA HIS A 187 -17.28 18.27 -12.47
C HIS A 187 -16.00 19.09 -12.21
N TYR A 188 -15.64 19.99 -13.14
CA TYR A 188 -14.35 20.67 -13.16
C TYR A 188 -14.08 21.58 -11.95
N GLU A 189 -15.10 22.30 -11.44
CA GLU A 189 -14.93 23.16 -10.25
C GLU A 189 -14.54 22.32 -9.02
N LEU A 190 -15.23 21.19 -8.82
CA LEU A 190 -14.92 20.28 -7.72
C LEU A 190 -13.56 19.59 -7.92
N ALA A 191 -13.19 19.29 -9.17
CA ALA A 191 -11.87 18.77 -9.48
C ALA A 191 -10.76 19.76 -9.07
N GLU A 192 -10.91 21.04 -9.42
CA GLU A 192 -9.97 22.09 -9.08
C GLU A 192 -9.82 22.25 -7.55
N GLU A 193 -10.92 22.26 -6.80
CA GLU A 193 -10.89 22.31 -5.33
C GLU A 193 -10.07 21.14 -4.74
N ASN A 194 -10.31 19.92 -5.21
CA ASN A 194 -9.60 18.73 -4.74
C ASN A 194 -8.12 18.75 -5.12
N PHE A 195 -7.77 19.19 -6.34
CA PHE A 195 -6.38 19.32 -6.76
C PHE A 195 -5.63 20.39 -5.96
N ASN A 196 -6.28 21.53 -5.66
CA ASN A 196 -5.68 22.56 -4.83
C ASN A 196 -5.41 22.05 -3.41
N SER A 197 -6.38 21.35 -2.80
CA SER A 197 -6.20 20.75 -1.47
C SER A 197 -5.07 19.70 -1.46
N ALA A 198 -5.02 18.82 -2.47
CA ALA A 198 -3.94 17.85 -2.62
C ALA A 198 -2.56 18.54 -2.76
N MET A 199 -2.49 19.59 -3.58
CA MET A 199 -1.26 20.35 -3.81
C MET A 199 -0.76 21.04 -2.53
N GLU A 200 -1.65 21.65 -1.74
CA GLU A 200 -1.28 22.27 -0.47
C GLU A 200 -0.65 21.27 0.50
N VAL A 201 -1.22 20.07 0.60
CA VAL A 201 -0.72 19.00 1.44
C VAL A 201 0.65 18.53 0.98
N LEU A 202 0.82 18.28 -0.32
CA LEU A 202 2.07 17.77 -0.89
C LEU A 202 3.20 18.80 -0.82
N GLN A 203 2.92 20.09 -1.04
CA GLN A 203 3.92 21.15 -0.89
C GLN A 203 4.41 21.28 0.55
N LYS A 204 3.51 21.18 1.54
CA LYS A 204 3.88 21.18 2.97
C LYS A 204 4.74 19.97 3.33
N ALA A 205 4.49 18.82 2.72
CA ALA A 205 5.30 17.62 2.94
C ALA A 205 6.70 17.77 2.34
N ASP A 206 6.82 18.30 1.12
CA ASP A 206 8.11 18.51 0.46
C ASP A 206 8.98 19.53 1.22
N GLN A 207 8.39 20.61 1.73
CA GLN A 207 9.10 21.58 2.58
C GLN A 207 9.67 20.97 3.86
N LYS A 208 9.00 19.96 4.44
CA LYS A 208 9.49 19.24 5.63
C LYS A 208 10.65 18.30 5.33
N ASN A 209 10.81 17.86 4.07
CA ASN A 209 11.93 17.01 3.65
C ASN A 209 13.19 17.82 3.30
N ILE A 210 13.07 19.15 3.18
CA ILE A 210 14.18 20.06 2.82
C ILE A 210 14.81 20.73 4.07
N CYS A 211 14.15 20.66 5.24
CA CYS A 211 14.57 21.28 6.50
C CYS A 211 15.10 20.24 7.49
#